data_AF-A0A9D1CWI2-F1
#
_entry.id   AF-A0A9D1CWI2-F1
#
_cell.length_a   1.000
_cell.length_b   1.000
_cell.length_c   1.000
_cell.angle_alpha   90.00
_cell.angle_beta   90.00
_cell.angle_gamma   90.00
#
_symmetry.space_group_name_H-M   'P 1'
#
loop_
_entity.id
_entity.type
_entity.pdbx_description
1 polymer ?
#
loop_
_entity_poly.entity_id
_entity_poly.type
_entity_poly.pdbx_seq_one_letter_code
_entity_poly.pdbx_strand_id
1 'polypeptide(L)'
;MGLFSNNEAEALRKRNLKELEDKRVRFAERLKQEGFAPENCLFVQQNGGFAAVACHGGEIFLLTGPAPGAEEDFTFRRAKRARAYTEDIFIKSEGLGGILGFGKKGGVGFKLTVTPEDGEPLEMELVSGLGTYLEIRPDKRGKNALLNLKRRRGNANFVWDFMPLERETVAMLEKRWLELINGSAE
;
A
#
# COMPACT_ATOMS: atom_id res chain seq x y z
N MET A 1 18.74 31.52 16.10
CA MET A 1 19.07 30.24 16.76
C MET A 1 18.79 29.10 15.78
N GLY A 2 19.78 28.76 14.95
CA GLY A 2 19.59 27.89 13.79
C GLY A 2 20.72 26.85 13.64
N LEU A 3 20.43 25.90 12.75
CA LEU A 3 21.34 25.05 11.96
C LEU A 3 21.91 23.75 12.56
N PHE A 4 21.85 23.46 13.86
CA PHE A 4 22.41 22.20 14.39
C PHE A 4 21.41 21.05 14.58
N SER A 5 20.12 21.34 14.83
CA SER A 5 19.08 20.30 14.98
C SER A 5 18.73 19.59 13.66
N ASN A 6 19.02 20.22 12.52
CA ASN A 6 18.65 19.69 11.20
C ASN A 6 19.56 18.54 10.74
N ASN A 7 20.82 18.51 11.20
CA ASN A 7 21.81 17.56 10.68
C ASN A 7 21.65 16.16 11.31
N GLU A 8 21.36 16.08 12.61
CA GLU A 8 21.09 14.81 13.30
C GLU A 8 19.75 14.20 12.86
N ALA A 9 18.70 15.02 12.73
CA ALA A 9 17.41 14.59 12.23
C ALA A 9 17.50 14.08 10.78
N GLU A 10 18.25 14.77 9.92
CA GLU A 10 18.48 14.32 8.55
C GLU A 10 19.31 13.03 8.50
N ALA A 11 20.35 12.91 9.34
CA ALA A 11 21.15 11.69 9.44
C ALA A 11 20.31 10.48 9.91
N LEU A 12 19.47 10.67 10.94
CA LEU A 12 18.55 9.64 11.41
C LEU A 12 17.55 9.25 10.32
N ARG A 13 16.96 10.23 9.62
CA ARG A 13 16.04 9.98 8.50
C ARG A 13 16.71 9.12 7.42
N LYS A 14 17.94 9.46 7.01
CA LYS A 14 18.71 8.70 6.02
C LYS A 14 19.00 7.28 6.51
N ARG A 15 19.37 7.11 7.78
CA ARG A 15 19.59 5.79 8.38
C ARG A 15 18.32 4.93 8.34
N ASN A 16 17.19 5.48 8.78
CA ASN A 16 15.89 4.79 8.81
C ASN A 16 15.45 4.36 7.39
N LEU A 17 15.67 5.22 6.39
CA LEU A 17 15.34 4.88 5.00
C LEU A 17 16.26 3.81 4.42
N LYS A 18 17.56 3.84 4.77
CA LYS A 18 18.50 2.78 4.38
C LYS A 18 18.11 1.44 5.00
N GLU A 19 17.78 1.43 6.29
CA GLU A 19 17.37 0.21 6.98
C GLU A 19 16.08 -0.37 6.40
N LEU A 20 15.09 0.48 6.08
CA LEU A 20 13.88 0.07 5.39
C LEU A 20 14.18 -0.56 4.02
N GLU A 21 15.09 0.02 3.25
CA GLU A 21 15.51 -0.53 1.96
C GLU A 21 16.23 -1.87 2.12
N ASP A 22 17.07 -2.04 3.14
CA ASP A 22 17.72 -3.33 3.43
C ASP A 22 16.69 -4.40 3.84
N LYS A 23 15.68 -4.04 4.65
CA LYS A 23 14.53 -4.91 4.99
C LYS A 23 13.76 -5.30 3.72
N ARG A 24 13.50 -4.33 2.83
CA ARG A 24 12.79 -4.55 1.55
C ARG A 24 13.55 -5.50 0.63
N VAL A 25 14.87 -5.35 0.51
CA VAL A 25 15.70 -6.24 -0.33
C VAL A 25 15.62 -7.67 0.16
N ARG A 26 15.78 -7.91 1.48
CA ARG A 26 15.63 -9.26 2.07
C ARG A 26 14.25 -9.84 1.80
N PHE A 27 13.21 -9.04 1.96
CA PHE A 27 11.83 -9.43 1.66
C PHE A 27 11.65 -9.82 0.19
N ALA A 28 12.12 -8.99 -0.74
CA ALA A 28 12.04 -9.25 -2.18
C ALA A 28 12.86 -10.49 -2.60
N GLU A 29 14.02 -10.73 -1.97
CA GLU A 29 14.82 -11.94 -2.20
C GLU A 29 14.07 -13.20 -1.75
N ARG A 30 13.47 -13.17 -0.54
CA ARG A 30 12.64 -14.27 -0.04
C ARG A 30 11.49 -14.58 -0.99
N LEU A 31 10.70 -13.57 -1.37
CA LEU A 31 9.57 -13.77 -2.27
C LEU A 31 9.98 -14.27 -3.66
N LYS A 32 11.14 -13.84 -4.15
CA LYS A 32 11.71 -14.36 -5.41
C LYS A 32 12.10 -15.83 -5.30
N GLN A 33 12.66 -16.27 -4.16
CA GLN A 33 12.98 -17.67 -3.92
C GLN A 33 11.73 -18.54 -3.83
N GLU A 34 10.65 -18.00 -3.27
CA GLU A 34 9.32 -18.63 -3.24
C GLU A 34 8.60 -18.62 -4.61
N GLY A 35 9.21 -18.00 -5.64
CA GLY A 35 8.63 -17.92 -6.99
C GLY A 35 7.46 -16.95 -7.12
N PHE A 36 7.24 -16.09 -6.12
CA PHE A 36 6.09 -15.18 -6.09
C PHE A 36 6.20 -14.08 -7.14
N ALA A 37 5.29 -14.11 -8.12
CA ALA A 37 5.22 -13.14 -9.21
C ALA A 37 3.75 -12.75 -9.48
N PRO A 38 3.15 -11.92 -8.62
CA PRO A 38 1.71 -11.65 -8.65
C PRO A 38 1.27 -10.95 -9.93
N GLU A 39 0.11 -11.35 -10.46
CA GLU A 39 -0.46 -10.73 -11.66
C GLU A 39 -1.13 -9.39 -11.33
N ASN A 40 -1.75 -9.31 -10.14
CA ASN A 40 -2.42 -8.12 -9.64
C ASN A 40 -1.95 -7.77 -8.24
N CYS A 41 -1.75 -6.49 -7.95
CA CYS A 41 -1.51 -5.99 -6.59
C CYS A 41 -2.22 -4.65 -6.39
N LEU A 42 -2.82 -4.47 -5.21
CA LEU A 42 -3.28 -3.18 -4.72
C LEU A 42 -2.55 -2.87 -3.42
N PHE A 43 -1.77 -1.80 -3.45
CA PHE A 43 -1.11 -1.23 -2.29
C PHE A 43 -1.82 0.04 -1.87
N VAL A 44 -2.02 0.22 -0.57
CA VAL A 44 -2.60 1.42 0.04
C VAL A 44 -1.68 1.91 1.13
N GLN A 45 -1.36 3.20 1.13
CA GLN A 45 -0.51 3.77 2.18
C GLN A 45 -1.27 3.81 3.51
N GLN A 46 -0.64 3.31 4.57
CA GLN A 46 -1.18 3.33 5.93
C GLN A 46 -0.04 3.56 6.93
N ASN A 47 -0.24 4.46 7.89
CA ASN A 47 0.71 4.72 8.98
C ASN A 47 2.17 4.96 8.54
N GLY A 48 2.37 5.54 7.35
CA GLY A 48 3.70 5.78 6.76
C GLY A 48 4.34 4.57 6.05
N GLY A 49 3.73 3.39 6.19
CA GLY A 49 4.01 2.17 5.44
C GLY A 49 2.87 1.85 4.47
N PHE A 50 2.58 0.56 4.27
CA PHE A 50 1.46 0.12 3.43
C PHE A 50 0.80 -1.16 3.92
N ALA A 51 -0.46 -1.33 3.53
CA ALA A 51 -1.14 -2.61 3.42
C ALA A 51 -1.37 -2.94 1.94
N ALA A 52 -1.36 -4.22 1.60
CA ALA A 52 -1.61 -4.64 0.25
C ALA A 52 -2.25 -6.02 0.15
N VAL A 53 -3.03 -6.18 -0.91
CA VAL A 53 -3.56 -7.44 -1.38
C VAL A 53 -2.99 -7.74 -2.76
N ALA A 54 -2.61 -8.99 -3.00
CA ALA A 54 -2.07 -9.45 -4.26
C ALA A 54 -2.74 -10.76 -4.69
N CYS A 55 -2.91 -10.92 -6.00
CA CYS A 55 -3.36 -12.16 -6.62
C CYS A 55 -2.17 -12.79 -7.34
N HIS A 56 -1.90 -14.07 -7.08
CA HIS A 56 -0.90 -14.86 -7.79
C HIS A 56 -1.40 -16.29 -8.01
N GLY A 57 -1.44 -16.76 -9.26
CA GLY A 57 -1.82 -18.15 -9.56
C GLY A 57 -3.21 -18.54 -9.06
N GLY A 58 -4.15 -17.59 -9.01
CA GLY A 58 -5.51 -17.80 -8.48
C GLY A 58 -5.63 -17.67 -6.97
N GLU A 59 -4.54 -17.41 -6.25
CA GLU A 59 -4.55 -17.30 -4.79
C GLU A 59 -4.36 -15.86 -4.32
N ILE A 60 -4.87 -15.57 -3.11
CA ILE A 60 -4.78 -14.27 -2.48
C ILE A 60 -3.62 -14.23 -1.48
N PHE A 61 -2.89 -13.12 -1.50
CA PHE A 61 -1.78 -12.85 -0.60
C PHE A 61 -1.98 -11.49 0.05
N LEU A 62 -1.68 -11.43 1.34
CA LEU A 62 -1.78 -10.23 2.16
C LEU A 62 -0.38 -9.81 2.56
N LEU A 63 -0.06 -8.54 2.34
CA LEU A 63 1.25 -7.97 2.60
C LEU A 63 1.10 -6.69 3.44
N THR A 64 2.03 -6.48 4.35
CA THR A 64 2.20 -5.18 4.99
C THR A 64 3.67 -4.77 4.91
N GLY A 65 3.89 -3.46 4.82
CA GLY A 65 5.22 -2.86 4.83
C GLY A 65 5.33 -1.80 5.90
N PRO A 66 6.44 -1.76 6.67
CA PRO A 66 6.63 -0.80 7.74
C PRO A 66 6.93 0.62 7.22
N ALA A 67 6.75 1.61 8.10
CA ALA A 67 7.23 2.96 7.87
C ALA A 67 8.76 3.07 8.11
N PRO A 68 9.43 4.11 7.59
CA PRO A 68 10.84 4.33 7.86
C PRO A 68 11.10 4.54 9.36
N GLY A 69 11.94 3.71 9.95
CA GLY A 69 12.29 3.77 11.38
C GLY A 69 11.34 2.99 12.30
N ALA A 70 10.37 2.27 11.73
CA ALA A 70 9.52 1.37 12.47
C ALA A 70 10.27 0.06 12.81
N GLU A 71 9.98 -0.53 13.96
CA GLU A 71 10.62 -1.76 14.43
C GLU A 71 10.14 -2.97 13.61
N GLU A 72 8.88 -2.93 13.19
CA GLU A 72 8.21 -3.98 12.42
C GLU A 72 8.91 -4.26 11.08
N ASP A 73 8.67 -5.48 10.57
CA ASP A 73 9.17 -5.95 9.29
C ASP A 73 8.04 -6.13 8.27
N PHE A 74 8.43 -6.34 7.01
CA PHE A 74 7.47 -6.68 5.96
C PHE A 74 6.82 -8.04 6.23
N THR A 75 5.49 -8.08 6.16
CA THR A 75 4.74 -9.32 6.27
C THR A 75 4.30 -9.81 4.91
N PHE A 76 4.22 -11.14 4.77
CA PHE A 76 3.71 -11.81 3.59
C PHE A 76 2.97 -13.05 4.06
N ARG A 77 1.71 -13.17 3.69
CA ARG A 77 0.87 -14.29 4.08
C ARG A 77 -0.02 -14.71 2.93
N ARG A 78 -0.03 -16.02 2.66
CA ARG A 78 -0.99 -16.65 1.76
C ARG A 78 -2.34 -16.79 2.46
N ALA A 79 -3.40 -16.33 1.82
CA ALA A 79 -4.79 -16.45 2.26
C ALA A 79 -5.50 -17.50 1.39
N LYS A 80 -5.40 -18.77 1.79
CA LYS A 80 -5.81 -19.94 0.99
C LYS A 80 -7.30 -19.98 0.61
N ARG A 81 -8.15 -19.20 1.30
CA ARG A 81 -9.52 -18.81 0.91
C ARG A 81 -9.79 -17.46 1.57
N ALA A 82 -10.13 -16.45 0.78
CA ALA A 82 -10.39 -15.11 1.29
C ALA A 82 -11.73 -14.62 0.77
N ARG A 83 -12.45 -13.87 1.61
CA ARG A 83 -13.62 -13.10 1.19
C ARG A 83 -13.33 -11.62 1.41
N ALA A 84 -13.80 -10.80 0.48
CA ALA A 84 -13.72 -9.37 0.58
C ALA A 84 -15.12 -8.76 0.62
N TYR A 85 -15.26 -7.73 1.45
CA TYR A 85 -16.42 -6.84 1.47
C TYR A 85 -15.95 -5.39 1.61
N THR A 86 -16.84 -4.46 1.29
CA THR A 86 -16.56 -3.03 1.34
C THR A 86 -17.57 -2.31 2.21
N GLU A 87 -17.10 -1.24 2.85
CA GLU A 87 -17.93 -0.28 3.58
C GLU A 87 -17.70 1.11 3.01
N ASP A 88 -18.76 1.81 2.61
CA ASP A 88 -18.67 3.15 2.05
C ASP A 88 -18.14 4.15 3.09
N ILE A 89 -17.20 5.00 2.66
CA ILE A 89 -16.67 6.10 3.48
C ILE A 89 -17.07 7.43 2.85
N PHE A 90 -17.73 8.27 3.65
CA PHE A 90 -18.05 9.66 3.31
C PHE A 90 -17.51 10.62 4.34
N ILE A 91 -16.57 11.48 3.93
CA ILE A 91 -15.99 12.53 4.77
C ILE A 91 -16.56 13.86 4.32
N LYS A 92 -17.26 14.54 5.24
CA LYS A 92 -17.84 15.86 4.96
C LYS A 92 -16.73 16.90 4.76
N SER A 93 -16.99 17.85 3.86
CA SER A 93 -16.14 19.02 3.73
C SER A 93 -16.36 19.94 4.94
N GLU A 94 -15.31 20.19 5.72
CA GLU A 94 -15.35 21.13 6.85
C GLU A 94 -15.00 22.57 6.43
N GLY A 95 -15.31 23.01 5.20
CA GLY A 95 -15.43 24.42 4.80
C GLY A 95 -14.22 25.38 4.95
N LEU A 96 -13.16 25.02 5.67
CA LEU A 96 -11.98 25.85 5.89
C LEU A 96 -10.99 25.56 4.77
N GLY A 97 -11.19 26.23 3.64
CA GLY A 97 -10.30 26.20 2.49
C GLY A 97 -8.88 26.68 2.82
N GLY A 98 -8.04 25.75 3.27
CA GLY A 98 -6.70 25.45 2.74
C GLY A 98 -5.70 26.59 2.55
N ILE A 99 -4.60 26.50 3.31
CA ILE A 99 -3.27 26.91 2.81
C ILE A 99 -2.78 25.93 1.69
N LEU A 100 -3.43 24.75 1.52
CA LEU A 100 -3.00 23.69 0.58
C LEU A 100 -4.11 23.06 -0.30
N GLY A 101 -5.33 23.60 -0.35
CA GLY A 101 -6.37 23.15 -1.30
C GLY A 101 -7.05 21.79 -1.02
N PHE A 102 -6.58 21.02 -0.03
CA PHE A 102 -7.26 19.81 0.45
C PHE A 102 -8.57 20.19 1.18
N GLY A 103 -9.70 19.56 0.83
CA GLY A 103 -10.93 19.62 1.64
C GLY A 103 -12.16 20.33 1.04
N LYS A 104 -12.10 20.96 -0.14
CA LYS A 104 -13.28 21.65 -0.72
C LYS A 104 -14.43 20.72 -1.16
N LYS A 105 -14.15 19.45 -1.45
CA LYS A 105 -15.15 18.49 -1.99
C LYS A 105 -15.52 17.34 -1.03
N GLY A 106 -14.99 17.34 0.20
CA GLY A 106 -15.05 16.18 1.09
C GLY A 106 -14.23 15.00 0.55
N GLY A 107 -14.28 13.86 1.23
CA GLY A 107 -13.68 12.61 0.80
C GLY A 107 -14.76 11.57 0.51
N VAL A 108 -14.61 10.81 -0.58
CA VAL A 108 -15.44 9.64 -0.86
C VAL A 108 -14.50 8.47 -1.07
N GLY A 109 -14.86 7.32 -0.53
CA GLY A 109 -14.00 6.16 -0.55
C GLY A 109 -14.73 4.92 -0.09
N PHE A 110 -13.95 3.87 0.13
CA PHE A 110 -14.42 2.64 0.77
C PHE A 110 -13.32 2.07 1.64
N LYS A 111 -13.73 1.32 2.67
CA LYS A 111 -12.86 0.41 3.40
C LYS A 111 -12.98 -0.96 2.74
N LEU A 112 -11.88 -1.51 2.24
CA LEU A 112 -11.80 -2.90 1.80
C LEU A 112 -11.33 -3.77 2.96
N THR A 113 -12.16 -4.74 3.35
CA THR A 113 -11.76 -5.74 4.34
C THR A 113 -11.63 -7.10 3.67
N VAL A 114 -10.43 -7.68 3.75
CA VAL A 114 -10.12 -9.01 3.23
C VAL A 114 -9.99 -9.98 4.39
N THR A 115 -10.99 -10.85 4.54
CA THR A 115 -11.06 -11.86 5.61
C THR A 115 -10.60 -13.21 5.07
N PRO A 116 -9.40 -13.68 5.45
CA PRO A 116 -8.98 -15.05 5.16
C PRO A 116 -9.73 -16.07 6.03
N GLU A 117 -9.73 -17.34 5.64
CA GLU A 117 -10.28 -18.46 6.42
C GLU A 117 -9.55 -18.66 7.77
N ASP A 118 -8.25 -18.32 7.82
CA ASP A 118 -7.42 -18.37 9.02
C ASP A 118 -6.58 -17.08 9.15
N GLY A 119 -6.40 -16.63 10.38
CA GLY A 119 -5.68 -15.41 10.77
C GLY A 119 -6.49 -14.12 10.63
N GLU A 120 -5.84 -13.00 10.95
CA GLU A 120 -6.49 -11.69 11.04
C GLU A 120 -6.93 -11.13 9.68
N PRO A 121 -8.04 -10.39 9.61
CA PRO A 121 -8.41 -9.62 8.42
C PRO A 121 -7.37 -8.56 8.06
N LEU A 122 -7.24 -8.26 6.77
CA LEU A 122 -6.53 -7.06 6.31
C LEU A 122 -7.53 -5.98 5.95
N GLU A 123 -7.36 -4.79 6.51
CA GLU A 123 -8.24 -3.64 6.25
C GLU A 123 -7.48 -2.54 5.52
N MET A 124 -8.05 -2.02 4.44
CA MET A 124 -7.45 -0.95 3.63
C MET A 124 -8.48 0.16 3.37
N GLU A 125 -8.14 1.39 3.72
CA GLU A 125 -9.01 2.55 3.48
C GLU A 125 -8.57 3.30 2.23
N LEU A 126 -9.45 3.34 1.23
CA LEU A 126 -9.21 4.03 -0.04
C LEU A 126 -10.12 5.25 -0.13
N VAL A 127 -9.64 6.40 0.35
CA VAL A 127 -10.41 7.64 0.39
C VAL A 127 -9.84 8.69 -0.55
N SER A 128 -10.68 9.19 -1.47
CA SER A 128 -10.27 10.19 -2.46
C SER A 128 -9.76 11.47 -1.81
N GLY A 129 -8.63 11.99 -2.29
CA GLY A 129 -8.04 13.23 -1.78
C GLY A 129 -7.37 13.13 -0.41
N LEU A 130 -7.37 11.95 0.23
CA LEU A 130 -6.64 11.69 1.49
C LEU A 130 -5.67 10.50 1.37
N GLY A 131 -6.07 9.48 0.62
CA GLY A 131 -5.28 8.27 0.40
C GLY A 131 -4.37 8.35 -0.82
N THR A 132 -3.32 7.55 -0.78
CA THR A 132 -2.49 7.22 -1.93
C THR A 132 -2.50 5.71 -2.13
N TYR A 133 -2.37 5.28 -3.38
CA TYR A 133 -2.39 3.87 -3.72
C TYR A 133 -1.44 3.57 -4.89
N LEU A 134 -1.10 2.30 -5.04
CA LEU A 134 -0.44 1.79 -6.24
C LEU A 134 -1.15 0.53 -6.67
N GLU A 135 -1.53 0.47 -7.94
CA GLU A 135 -2.12 -0.72 -8.55
C GLU A 135 -1.18 -1.28 -9.62
N ILE A 136 -0.83 -2.55 -9.46
CA ILE A 136 -0.13 -3.36 -10.46
C ILE A 136 -1.15 -4.29 -11.10
N ARG A 137 -1.17 -4.32 -12.43
CA ARG A 137 -2.11 -5.14 -13.20
C ARG A 137 -1.53 -5.46 -14.59
N PRO A 138 -1.92 -6.57 -15.25
CA PRO A 138 -1.29 -7.02 -16.49
C PRO A 138 -1.40 -6.03 -17.66
N ASP A 139 -2.48 -5.23 -17.70
CA ASP A 139 -2.75 -4.24 -18.75
C ASP A 139 -2.02 -2.90 -18.54
N LYS A 140 -1.41 -2.68 -17.37
CA LYS A 140 -0.54 -1.51 -17.11
C LYS A 140 0.94 -1.94 -17.13
N ARG A 141 1.75 -1.24 -17.91
CA ARG A 141 3.22 -1.33 -17.83
C ARG A 141 3.74 -0.68 -16.53
N GLY A 142 3.45 -1.28 -15.39
CA GLY A 142 3.98 -0.91 -14.07
C GLY A 142 4.86 -2.02 -13.54
N LYS A 143 6.11 -1.72 -13.17
CA LYS A 143 6.97 -2.69 -12.48
C LYS A 143 6.68 -2.61 -10.97
N ASN A 144 6.49 -3.75 -10.32
CA ASN A 144 6.38 -3.81 -8.88
C ASN A 144 7.73 -3.49 -8.22
N ALA A 145 7.92 -2.23 -7.80
CA ALA A 145 9.18 -1.76 -7.24
C ALA A 145 9.49 -2.36 -5.85
N LEU A 146 8.50 -2.90 -5.14
CA LEU A 146 8.70 -3.64 -3.90
C LEU A 146 9.56 -4.88 -4.15
N LEU A 147 9.27 -5.61 -5.22
CA LEU A 147 9.92 -6.88 -5.59
C LEU A 147 11.15 -6.69 -6.49
N ASN A 148 11.46 -5.46 -6.92
CA ASN A 148 12.60 -5.20 -7.79
C ASN A 148 13.91 -5.15 -6.99
N LEU A 149 14.72 -6.21 -7.11
CA LEU A 149 16.06 -6.28 -6.49
C LEU A 149 17.06 -5.26 -7.02
N LYS A 150 16.86 -4.77 -8.25
CA LYS A 150 17.74 -3.80 -8.91
C LYS A 150 17.25 -2.36 -8.78
N ARG A 151 16.25 -2.09 -7.92
CA ARG A 151 15.87 -0.72 -7.56
C ARG A 151 17.14 0.01 -7.10
N ARG A 152 17.35 1.26 -7.55
CA ARG A 152 18.53 2.04 -7.13
C ARG A 152 18.50 2.11 -5.60
N ARG A 153 19.55 1.56 -4.96
CA ARG A 153 19.76 1.70 -3.52
C ARG A 153 19.74 3.19 -3.19
N GLY A 154 18.84 3.60 -2.32
CA GLY A 154 18.62 5.00 -1.99
C GLY A 154 17.79 5.14 -0.74
N ASN A 155 17.79 6.35 -0.19
CA ASN A 155 16.97 6.72 0.96
C ASN A 155 15.53 7.00 0.48
N ALA A 156 14.85 5.97 -0.05
CA ALA A 156 13.53 6.11 -0.63
C ALA A 156 12.57 5.07 -0.08
N ASN A 157 11.39 5.53 0.34
CA ASN A 157 10.31 4.65 0.76
C ASN A 157 9.50 4.20 -0.47
N PHE A 158 9.09 2.94 -0.52
CA PHE A 158 8.24 2.39 -1.58
C PHE A 158 6.90 3.14 -1.71
N VAL A 159 6.34 3.61 -0.60
CA VAL A 159 5.07 4.37 -0.61
C VAL A 159 5.17 5.68 -1.40
N TRP A 160 6.38 6.20 -1.65
CA TRP A 160 6.57 7.40 -2.47
C TRP A 160 6.34 7.14 -3.96
N ASP A 161 6.22 5.88 -4.38
CA ASP A 161 5.83 5.51 -5.73
C ASP A 161 4.30 5.51 -5.91
N PHE A 162 3.53 5.78 -4.85
CA PHE A 162 2.06 5.73 -4.88
C PHE A 162 1.49 7.02 -5.44
N MET A 163 0.34 6.92 -6.11
CA MET A 163 -0.37 8.07 -6.66
C MET A 163 -1.54 8.46 -5.75
N PRO A 164 -1.91 9.75 -5.71
CA PRO A 164 -3.15 10.17 -5.05
C PRO A 164 -4.36 9.41 -5.58
N LEU A 165 -5.30 9.08 -4.70
CA LEU A 165 -6.56 8.48 -5.10
C LEU A 165 -7.53 9.58 -5.56
N GLU A 166 -7.86 9.54 -6.85
CA GLU A 166 -8.86 10.43 -7.46
C GLU A 166 -10.27 9.85 -7.31
N ARG A 167 -11.26 10.73 -7.17
CA ARG A 167 -12.66 10.36 -6.87
C ARG A 167 -13.26 9.47 -7.95
N GLU A 168 -12.93 9.72 -9.21
CA GLU A 168 -13.40 8.98 -10.39
C GLU A 168 -12.86 7.54 -10.42
N THR A 169 -11.79 7.27 -9.66
CA THR A 169 -11.11 5.98 -9.64
C THR A 169 -11.70 5.03 -8.59
N VAL A 170 -12.36 5.58 -7.56
CA VAL A 170 -12.84 4.85 -6.37
C VAL A 170 -13.73 3.67 -6.75
N ALA A 171 -14.85 3.92 -7.42
CA ALA A 171 -15.83 2.87 -7.76
C ALA A 171 -15.24 1.76 -8.66
N MET A 172 -14.28 2.13 -9.51
CA MET A 172 -13.61 1.18 -10.39
C MET A 172 -12.66 0.27 -9.61
N LEU A 173 -11.91 0.81 -8.65
CA LEU A 173 -11.04 0.00 -7.78
C LEU A 173 -11.85 -0.93 -6.90
N GLU A 174 -12.93 -0.42 -6.31
CA GLU A 174 -13.83 -1.19 -5.45
C GLU A 174 -14.36 -2.43 -6.16
N LYS A 175 -15.03 -2.21 -7.31
CA LYS A 175 -15.60 -3.28 -8.12
C LYS A 175 -14.56 -4.31 -8.52
N ARG A 176 -13.42 -3.85 -9.05
CA ARG A 176 -12.36 -4.75 -9.53
C ARG A 176 -11.82 -5.64 -8.42
N TRP A 177 -11.53 -5.07 -7.25
CA TRP A 177 -10.88 -5.82 -6.17
C TRP A 177 -11.85 -6.75 -5.44
N LEU A 178 -13.13 -6.38 -5.35
CA LEU A 178 -14.16 -7.33 -4.93
C LEU A 178 -14.28 -8.52 -5.89
N GLU A 179 -14.31 -8.26 -7.21
CA GLU A 179 -14.38 -9.31 -8.23
C GLU A 179 -13.15 -10.22 -8.21
N LEU A 180 -11.94 -9.66 -8.13
CA LEU A 180 -10.69 -10.43 -8.10
C LEU A 180 -10.59 -11.31 -6.86
N ILE A 181 -10.89 -10.76 -5.67
CA ILE A 181 -10.71 -11.52 -4.42
C ILE A 181 -11.79 -12.59 -4.27
N ASN A 182 -13.06 -12.23 -4.49
CA ASN A 182 -14.16 -13.16 -4.31
C ASN A 182 -14.28 -14.16 -5.46
N GLY A 183 -13.86 -13.81 -6.68
CA GLY A 183 -13.77 -14.73 -7.81
C GLY A 183 -12.63 -15.76 -7.67
N SER A 184 -11.62 -15.47 -6.84
CA SER A 184 -10.57 -16.43 -6.46
C SER A 184 -10.99 -17.41 -5.36
N ALA A 185 -12.19 -17.27 -4.80
CA ALA A 185 -12.69 -18.10 -3.70
C ALA A 185 -13.49 -19.34 -4.16
N GLU A 186 -13.66 -19.54 -5.48
CA GLU A 186 -14.28 -20.70 -6.12
C GLU A 186 -13.26 -21.80 -6.44
#